data_AF-A0A8S1HEK4-F1
#
_entry.id   AF-A0A8S1HEK4-F1
#
_cell.length_a   1.000
_cell.length_b   1.000
_cell.length_c   1.000
_cell.angle_alpha   90.00
_cell.angle_beta   90.00
_cell.angle_gamma   90.00
#
_symmetry.space_group_name_H-M   'P 1'
#
loop_
_entity.id
_entity.type
_entity.pdbx_description
1 polymer ?
#
loop_
_entity_poly.entity_id
_entity_poly.type
_entity_poly.pdbx_seq_one_letter_code
_entity_poly.pdbx_strand_id
1 'polypeptide(L)'
;MNALHAILAASLMAVAVFACDIEMRLTTQTWYDTYVQVTWFNETKSDVYEFHEDGKTLKLRMKGLICNMKPTIVEVFKECPTTGVKPYARSSTFLEGLGFMEYVILSDGLSIGTRTGVLCSWGDCGAARG
;
A
#
# COMPACT_ATOMS: atom_id res chain seq x y z
N MET A 1 34.46 21.06 -9.72
CA MET A 1 33.36 20.36 -9.03
C MET A 1 33.98 19.30 -8.13
N ASN A 2 34.03 19.55 -6.81
CA ASN A 2 34.84 18.75 -5.88
C ASN A 2 34.24 17.35 -5.68
N ALA A 3 35.10 16.32 -5.61
CA ALA A 3 34.72 14.93 -5.34
C ALA A 3 33.82 14.78 -4.11
N LEU A 4 33.96 15.67 -3.11
CA LEU A 4 33.07 15.72 -1.94
C LEU A 4 31.60 15.97 -2.31
N HIS A 5 31.32 16.85 -3.27
CA HIS A 5 29.96 17.11 -3.74
C HIS A 5 29.39 15.91 -4.53
N ALA A 6 30.23 15.23 -5.30
CA ALA A 6 29.83 14.01 -6.00
C ALA A 6 29.52 12.85 -5.02
N ILE A 7 30.33 12.70 -3.97
CA ILE A 7 30.11 11.69 -2.92
C ILE A 7 28.85 12.00 -2.10
N LEU A 8 28.65 13.26 -1.70
CA LEU A 8 27.42 13.70 -1.01
C LEU A 8 26.19 13.50 -1.90
N ALA A 9 26.26 13.82 -3.19
CA ALA A 9 25.14 13.61 -4.11
C ALA A 9 24.84 12.12 -4.31
N ALA A 10 25.87 11.28 -4.45
CA ALA A 10 25.72 9.84 -4.61
C ALA A 10 25.14 9.17 -3.34
N SER A 11 25.56 9.59 -2.15
CA SER A 11 25.02 9.08 -0.89
C SER A 11 23.58 9.56 -0.64
N LEU A 12 23.24 10.81 -0.98
CA LEU A 12 21.86 11.31 -0.92
C LEU A 12 20.95 10.54 -1.87
N MET A 13 21.43 10.22 -3.08
CA MET A 13 20.69 9.38 -4.03
C MET A 13 20.46 7.98 -3.48
N ALA A 14 21.47 7.35 -2.85
CA ALA A 14 21.35 6.02 -2.27
C ALA A 14 20.28 5.97 -1.14
N VAL A 15 20.21 7.00 -0.28
CA VAL A 15 19.18 7.09 0.77
C VAL A 15 17.78 7.27 0.18
N ALA A 16 17.66 7.98 -0.95
CA ALA A 16 16.39 8.13 -1.65
C ALA A 16 15.86 6.82 -2.26
N VAL A 17 16.73 5.82 -2.51
CA VAL A 17 16.30 4.50 -3.04
C VAL A 17 15.51 3.69 -2.01
N PHE A 18 15.80 3.87 -0.71
CA PHE A 18 15.18 3.07 0.36
C PHE A 18 14.03 3.80 1.06
N ALA A 19 13.95 5.13 0.93
CA ALA A 19 12.84 5.87 1.48
C ALA A 19 11.53 5.53 0.76
N CYS A 20 10.42 5.60 1.49
CA CYS A 20 9.11 5.64 0.89
C CYS A 20 8.38 6.94 1.20
N ASP A 21 7.67 7.42 0.18
CA ASP A 21 6.61 8.42 0.27
C ASP A 21 5.57 8.03 -0.79
N ILE A 22 4.65 7.16 -0.37
CA ILE A 22 3.70 6.49 -1.25
C ILE A 22 2.29 6.94 -0.87
N GLU A 23 1.60 7.56 -1.82
CA GLU A 23 0.15 7.74 -1.75
C GLU A 23 -0.52 6.44 -2.18
N MET A 24 -1.28 5.84 -1.26
CA MET A 24 -2.09 4.65 -1.50
C MET A 24 -3.55 5.06 -1.63
N ARG A 25 -4.18 4.75 -2.76
CA ARG A 25 -5.63 4.90 -2.93
C ARG A 25 -6.32 3.57 -2.79
N LEU A 26 -7.31 3.48 -1.92
CA LEU A 26 -8.27 2.38 -1.88
C LEU A 26 -9.50 2.81 -2.68
N THR A 27 -9.94 2.01 -3.64
CA THR A 27 -11.13 2.28 -4.47
C THR A 27 -12.09 1.10 -4.38
N THR A 28 -13.35 1.35 -4.01
CA THR A 28 -14.37 0.31 -3.98
C THR A 28 -14.93 0.05 -5.37
N GLN A 29 -15.07 -1.23 -5.71
CA GLN A 29 -15.74 -1.77 -6.89
C GLN A 29 -16.67 -2.91 -6.44
N THR A 30 -17.61 -2.56 -5.55
CA THR A 30 -18.52 -3.49 -4.88
C THR A 30 -19.73 -2.72 -4.34
N TRP A 31 -20.88 -3.40 -4.33
CA TRP A 31 -22.14 -2.88 -3.79
C TRP A 31 -22.42 -3.32 -2.35
N TYR A 32 -21.48 -4.05 -1.74
CA TYR A 32 -21.60 -4.55 -0.37
C TYR A 32 -20.86 -3.65 0.61
N ASP A 33 -21.37 -3.59 1.84
CA ASP A 33 -20.64 -3.00 2.97
C ASP A 33 -19.29 -3.69 3.13
N THR A 34 -18.24 -2.88 3.16
CA THR A 34 -16.88 -3.38 3.15
C THR A 34 -16.03 -2.62 4.15
N TYR A 35 -15.26 -3.37 4.93
CA TYR A 35 -14.37 -2.84 5.96
C TYR A 35 -12.93 -3.14 5.57
N VAL A 36 -12.05 -2.15 5.67
CA VAL A 36 -10.63 -2.30 5.31
C VAL A 36 -9.76 -1.91 6.49
N GLN A 37 -8.77 -2.75 6.78
CA GLN A 37 -7.71 -2.42 7.72
C GLN A 37 -6.36 -2.63 7.05
N VAL A 38 -5.45 -1.67 7.23
CA VAL A 38 -4.09 -1.75 6.71
C VAL A 38 -3.15 -2.01 7.87
N THR A 39 -2.30 -3.02 7.72
CA THR A 39 -1.11 -3.18 8.57
C THR A 39 0.08 -2.65 7.81
N TRP A 40 0.72 -1.61 8.34
CA TRP A 40 1.84 -0.93 7.70
C TRP A 40 3.15 -1.71 7.85
N PHE A 41 4.18 -1.31 7.10
CA PHE A 41 5.54 -1.88 7.16
C PHE A 41 6.21 -1.82 8.55
N ASN A 42 5.67 -1.05 9.49
CA ASN A 42 6.11 -0.96 10.87
C ASN A 42 5.21 -1.77 11.84
N GLU A 43 4.36 -2.64 11.29
CA GLU A 43 3.38 -3.48 12.01
C GLU A 43 2.28 -2.72 12.75
N THR A 44 2.24 -1.39 12.64
CA THR A 44 1.10 -0.62 13.15
C THR A 44 -0.11 -0.86 12.25
N LYS A 45 -1.29 -0.91 12.88
CA LYS A 45 -2.55 -1.02 12.16
C LYS A 45 -3.16 0.37 12.00
N SER A 46 -3.78 0.60 10.85
CA SER A 46 -4.66 1.74 10.65
C SER A 46 -5.95 1.60 11.46
N ASP A 47 -6.72 2.68 11.49
CA ASP A 47 -8.15 2.59 11.77
C ASP A 47 -8.84 1.64 10.78
N VAL A 48 -10.04 1.20 11.15
CA VAL A 48 -10.92 0.48 10.24
C VAL A 48 -11.63 1.50 9.36
N TYR A 49 -11.52 1.33 8.04
CA TYR A 49 -12.20 2.17 7.07
C TYR A 49 -13.43 1.46 6.53
N GLU A 50 -14.56 2.13 6.59
CA GLU A 50 -15.87 1.58 6.21
C GLU A 50 -16.31 2.19 4.88
N PHE A 51 -16.80 1.33 3.97
CA PHE A 51 -17.31 1.72 2.67
C PHE A 51 -18.69 1.08 2.47
N HIS A 52 -19.68 1.93 2.17
CA HIS A 52 -21.09 1.51 1.97
C HIS A 52 -21.56 1.65 0.52
N GLU A 53 -20.68 2.13 -0.36
CA GLU A 53 -21.03 2.51 -1.73
C GLU A 53 -19.90 2.13 -2.70
N ASP A 54 -20.30 1.79 -3.92
CA ASP A 54 -19.41 1.58 -5.06
C ASP A 54 -18.71 2.89 -5.47
N GLY A 55 -17.47 2.80 -5.97
CA GLY A 55 -16.71 3.94 -6.48
C GLY A 55 -16.17 4.91 -5.42
N LYS A 56 -16.29 4.61 -4.12
CA LYS A 56 -15.68 5.41 -3.05
C LYS A 56 -14.18 5.24 -3.05
N THR A 57 -13.48 6.33 -2.76
CA THR A 57 -12.03 6.34 -2.68
C THR A 57 -11.54 6.84 -1.34
N LEU A 58 -10.56 6.17 -0.75
CA LEU A 58 -9.80 6.64 0.40
C LEU A 58 -8.34 6.81 0.03
N LYS A 59 -7.73 7.92 0.43
CA LYS A 59 -6.29 8.15 0.26
C LYS A 59 -5.58 7.98 1.59
N LEU A 60 -4.57 7.14 1.60
CA LEU A 60 -3.66 6.90 2.70
C LEU A 60 -2.24 7.25 2.26
N ARG A 61 -1.38 7.59 3.21
CA ARG A 61 0.01 7.95 2.90
C ARG A 61 0.98 7.15 3.77
N MET A 62 1.84 6.39 3.10
CA MET A 62 2.90 5.63 3.73
C MET A 62 4.21 6.40 3.57
N LYS A 63 4.88 6.70 4.68
CA LYS A 63 6.16 7.42 4.67
C LYS A 63 7.15 6.81 5.64
N GLY A 64 8.40 6.67 5.20
CA GLY A 64 9.46 6.10 6.03
C GLY A 64 10.81 6.15 5.32
N LEU A 65 11.88 5.89 6.07
CA LEU A 65 13.24 5.82 5.52
C LEU A 65 13.58 4.45 4.92
N ILE A 66 12.90 3.39 5.38
CA ILE A 66 13.04 2.01 4.91
C ILE A 66 11.66 1.35 5.09
N CYS A 67 10.91 1.18 4.01
CA CYS A 67 9.53 0.69 4.08
C CYS A 67 9.36 -0.76 3.61
N ASN A 68 10.45 -1.37 3.15
CA ASN A 68 10.47 -2.73 2.60
C ASN A 68 10.93 -3.80 3.63
N MET A 69 11.11 -3.47 4.91
CA MET A 69 11.57 -4.45 5.91
C MET A 69 10.49 -5.46 6.29
N LYS A 70 9.23 -5.04 6.26
CA LYS A 70 8.05 -5.89 6.51
C LYS A 70 6.99 -5.57 5.46
N PRO A 71 6.10 -6.52 5.15
CA PRO A 71 5.09 -6.27 4.16
C PRO A 71 4.05 -5.30 4.71
N THR A 72 3.58 -4.40 3.84
CA THR A 72 2.29 -3.74 4.03
C THR A 72 1.19 -4.73 3.65
N ILE A 73 0.25 -4.94 4.56
CA ILE A 73 -0.85 -5.88 4.40
C ILE A 73 -2.16 -5.09 4.35
N VAL A 74 -2.96 -5.34 3.32
CA VAL A 74 -4.30 -4.79 3.20
C VAL A 74 -5.29 -5.94 3.36
N GLU A 75 -6.16 -5.85 4.36
CA GLU A 75 -7.17 -6.85 4.67
C GLU A 75 -8.57 -6.26 4.48
N VAL A 76 -9.45 -7.02 3.84
CA VAL A 76 -10.81 -6.60 3.53
C VAL A 76 -11.81 -7.58 4.13
N PHE A 77 -12.82 -7.05 4.82
CA PHE A 77 -13.79 -7.79 5.61
C PHE A 77 -15.22 -7.43 5.18
N LYS A 78 -16.15 -8.39 5.34
CA LYS A 78 -17.60 -8.18 5.13
C LYS A 78 -18.30 -7.55 6.33
N GLU A 79 -17.62 -7.55 7.47
CA GLU A 79 -18.11 -7.01 8.74
C GLU A 79 -16.93 -6.36 9.48
N CYS A 80 -17.23 -5.49 10.46
CA CYS A 80 -16.21 -4.78 11.22
C CYS A 80 -15.23 -5.77 11.88
N PRO A 81 -13.91 -5.63 11.66
CA PRO A 81 -12.93 -6.62 12.10
C PRO A 81 -12.83 -6.64 13.62
N THR A 82 -13.26 -7.75 14.20
CA THR A 82 -13.12 -8.07 15.63
C THR A 82 -12.42 -9.42 15.79
N THR A 83 -12.14 -9.82 17.02
CA THR A 83 -11.48 -11.11 17.31
C THR A 83 -12.25 -12.27 16.67
N GLY A 84 -11.61 -13.00 15.75
CA GLY A 84 -12.17 -14.17 15.09
C GLY A 84 -12.79 -13.90 13.71
N VAL A 85 -13.03 -12.64 13.35
CA VAL A 85 -13.47 -12.25 11.99
C VAL A 85 -12.29 -12.42 11.02
N LYS A 86 -12.52 -13.14 9.93
CA LYS A 86 -11.50 -13.37 8.89
C LYS A 86 -11.72 -12.45 7.71
N PRO A 87 -10.66 -11.88 7.11
CA PRO A 87 -10.80 -11.14 5.87
C PRO A 87 -11.21 -12.08 4.74
N TYR A 88 -12.08 -11.61 3.85
CA TYR A 88 -12.42 -12.34 2.63
C TYR A 88 -11.39 -12.11 1.52
N ALA A 89 -10.67 -10.98 1.57
CA ALA A 89 -9.57 -10.68 0.67
C ALA A 89 -8.38 -10.08 1.44
N ARG A 90 -7.17 -10.41 1.00
CA ARG A 90 -5.92 -9.99 1.62
C ARG A 90 -4.87 -9.77 0.55
N SER A 91 -4.10 -8.70 0.69
CA SER A 91 -2.87 -8.47 -0.06
C SER A 91 -1.71 -8.30 0.92
N SER A 92 -0.53 -8.83 0.57
CA SER A 92 0.71 -8.65 1.32
C SER A 92 1.82 -8.24 0.37
N THR A 93 2.38 -7.04 0.53
CA THR A 93 3.38 -6.49 -0.40
C THR A 93 4.50 -5.75 0.30
N PHE A 94 5.73 -5.95 -0.18
CA PHE A 94 6.89 -5.18 0.26
C PHE A 94 7.07 -3.97 -0.66
N LEU A 95 6.84 -2.78 -0.13
CA LEU A 95 6.69 -1.54 -0.89
C LEU A 95 7.81 -0.55 -0.58
N GLU A 96 8.26 0.17 -1.61
CA GLU A 96 9.31 1.18 -1.48
C GLU A 96 9.22 2.24 -2.60
N GLY A 97 9.96 3.34 -2.47
CA GLY A 97 10.02 4.39 -3.48
C GLY A 97 9.03 5.53 -3.28
N LEU A 98 8.96 6.42 -4.26
CA LEU A 98 8.26 7.70 -4.18
C LEU A 98 7.19 7.74 -5.27
N GLY A 99 5.90 7.74 -4.89
CA GLY A 99 4.85 7.77 -5.89
C GLY A 99 3.46 7.39 -5.39
N PHE A 100 2.73 6.69 -6.24
CA PHE A 100 1.32 6.38 -6.07
C PHE A 100 1.02 4.92 -6.38
N MET A 101 0.11 4.32 -5.62
CA MET A 101 -0.48 3.02 -5.93
C MET A 101 -1.96 2.97 -5.59
N GLU A 102 -2.70 2.12 -6.31
CA GLU A 102 -4.11 1.88 -6.09
C GLU A 102 -4.40 0.42 -5.75
N TYR A 103 -5.19 0.22 -4.70
CA TYR A 103 -5.89 -1.02 -4.42
C TYR A 103 -7.35 -0.89 -4.85
N VAL A 104 -7.82 -1.85 -5.63
CA VAL A 104 -9.22 -1.98 -6.04
C VAL A 104 -9.85 -3.11 -5.23
N ILE A 105 -10.88 -2.75 -4.45
CA ILE A 105 -11.62 -3.64 -3.57
C ILE A 105 -12.83 -4.18 -4.33
N LEU A 106 -12.84 -5.48 -4.59
CA LEU A 106 -13.88 -6.19 -5.32
C LEU A 106 -14.81 -6.91 -4.34
N SER A 107 -15.98 -7.34 -4.83
CA SER A 107 -16.96 -8.12 -4.03
C SER A 107 -16.39 -9.43 -3.47
N ASP A 108 -15.41 -10.02 -4.15
CA ASP A 108 -14.83 -11.33 -3.84
C ASP A 108 -13.29 -11.30 -3.77
N GLY A 109 -12.67 -10.12 -3.86
CA GLY A 109 -11.23 -10.02 -3.97
C GLY A 109 -10.66 -8.63 -3.71
N LEU A 110 -9.34 -8.57 -3.79
CA LEU A 110 -8.55 -7.36 -3.71
C LEU A 110 -7.50 -7.42 -4.81
N SER A 111 -7.33 -6.34 -5.56
CA SER A 111 -6.33 -6.27 -6.61
C SER A 111 -5.53 -4.97 -6.55
N ILE A 112 -4.28 -5.01 -6.99
CA ILE A 112 -3.51 -3.79 -7.24
C ILE A 112 -3.84 -3.30 -8.65
N GLY A 113 -4.35 -2.08 -8.74
CA GLY A 113 -4.61 -1.37 -9.98
C GLY A 113 -3.37 -0.64 -10.48
N THR A 114 -3.44 0.68 -10.60
CA THR A 114 -2.32 1.49 -11.08
C THR A 114 -1.22 1.65 -10.04
N ARG A 115 0.03 1.64 -10.49
CA ARG A 115 1.23 1.92 -9.70
C ARG A 115 2.20 2.79 -10.50
N THR A 116 2.73 3.84 -9.90
CA THR A 116 3.73 4.71 -10.53
C THR A 116 4.71 5.19 -9.47
N GLY A 117 6.01 5.05 -9.71
CA GLY A 117 7.06 5.44 -8.76
C GLY A 117 7.18 4.54 -7.51
N VAL A 118 6.33 3.51 -7.38
CA VAL A 118 6.39 2.53 -6.30
C VAL A 118 7.11 1.27 -6.79
N LEU A 119 8.15 0.88 -6.06
CA LEU A 119 8.79 -0.42 -6.16
C LEU A 119 8.03 -1.42 -5.29
N CYS A 120 7.80 -2.62 -5.83
CA CYS A 120 7.20 -3.73 -5.10
C CYS A 120 8.12 -4.91 -5.30
N SER A 121 8.88 -5.24 -4.26
CA SER A 121 9.98 -6.21 -4.34
C SER A 121 9.48 -7.65 -4.18
N TRP A 122 8.42 -7.86 -3.42
CA TRP A 122 7.84 -9.18 -3.16
C TRP A 122 6.36 -9.10 -2.76
N GLY A 123 5.63 -10.19 -3.01
CA GLY A 123 4.23 -10.37 -2.62
C GLY A 123 3.26 -10.11 -3.76
N ASP A 124 2.04 -9.68 -3.42
CA ASP A 124 0.93 -9.46 -4.37
C ASP A 124 1.11 -8.15 -5.16
N CYS A 125 2.23 -8.00 -5.86
CA CYS A 125 2.69 -6.77 -6.51
C CYS A 125 1.88 -6.29 -7.74
N GLY A 126 0.70 -6.88 -7.94
CA GLY A 126 -0.11 -6.74 -9.14
C GLY A 126 0.51 -7.46 -10.34
N ALA A 127 -0.32 -8.14 -11.13
CA ALA A 127 0.07 -8.46 -12.51
C ALA A 127 -0.05 -7.16 -13.32
N ALA A 128 0.95 -6.83 -14.14
CA ALA A 128 0.76 -5.84 -15.19
C ALA A 128 -0.37 -6.36 -16.09
N ARG A 129 -1.57 -5.78 -15.99
CA ARG A 129 -2.59 -5.94 -17.02
C ARG A 129 -2.25 -4.94 -18.11
N GLY A 130 -1.49 -5.40 -19.11
CA GLY A 130 -1.04 -4.65 -20.27
C GLY A 130 0.09 -5.38 -20.97
#